data_AF-A0A2H0BHE0-F1
#
_entry.id   AF-A0A2H0BHE0-F1
#
_cell.length_a   1.000
_cell.length_b   1.000
_cell.length_c   1.000
_cell.angle_alpha   90.00
_cell.angle_beta   90.00
_cell.angle_gamma   90.00
#
_symmetry.space_group_name_H-M   'P 1'
#
loop_
_entity.id
_entity.type
_entity.pdbx_description
1 polymer ?
#
loop_
_entity_poly.entity_id
_entity_poly.type
_entity_poly.pdbx_seq_one_letter_code
_entity_poly.pdbx_strand_id
1 'polypeptide(L)'
;MATELAISQTSLPSFLRALLKTGMKAEAKVPKTKISKIRSGSLKAAKKSDRSEAGKKLARTLCLTRPKIREATTIIIIIPAAEKMEVWGETKMRLIDFMLTFDYTRTMPVTKTAKRALRASRKKASVNNLILANLEIAVRLAKKTATLKNILKAVSLADKAAKKHAVHKNKAARIKSALSHLRI
;
A
#
# COMPACT_ATOMS: atom_id res chain seq x y z
N MET A 1 -32.97 -56.44 0.14
CA MET A 1 -32.29 -56.69 1.42
C MET A 1 -31.39 -55.49 1.70
N ALA A 2 -31.82 -54.59 2.57
CA ALA A 2 -31.07 -53.39 2.94
C ALA A 2 -30.33 -53.66 4.26
N THR A 3 -29.01 -53.52 4.25
CA THR A 3 -28.15 -53.65 5.43
C THR A 3 -27.90 -52.26 6.01
N GLU A 4 -28.53 -51.97 7.16
CA GLU A 4 -28.21 -50.79 7.96
C GLU A 4 -26.93 -51.06 8.78
N LEU A 5 -25.86 -50.34 8.48
CA LEU A 5 -24.64 -50.33 9.30
C LEU A 5 -24.81 -49.32 10.43
N ALA A 6 -25.15 -49.82 11.62
CA ALA A 6 -25.16 -49.07 12.85
C ALA A 6 -23.72 -48.71 13.27
N ILE A 7 -23.35 -47.43 13.10
CA ILE A 7 -22.06 -46.90 13.56
C ILE A 7 -22.12 -46.74 15.08
N SER A 8 -21.39 -47.61 15.80
CA SER A 8 -21.29 -47.57 17.25
C SER A 8 -20.53 -46.31 17.72
N GLN A 9 -21.13 -45.58 18.66
CA GLN A 9 -20.63 -44.29 19.17
C GLN A 9 -19.35 -44.38 20.02
N THR A 10 -18.72 -45.54 20.11
CA THR A 10 -17.58 -45.79 20.98
C THR A 10 -16.25 -45.34 20.38
N SER A 11 -16.17 -45.12 19.07
CA SER A 11 -14.93 -44.78 18.35
C SER A 11 -14.58 -43.29 18.30
N LEU A 12 -15.43 -42.41 18.86
CA LEU A 12 -15.17 -40.97 18.82
C LEU A 12 -14.15 -40.54 19.90
N PRO A 13 -13.10 -39.78 19.51
CA PRO A 13 -12.10 -39.25 20.45
C PRO A 13 -12.75 -38.36 21.51
N SER A 14 -12.20 -38.40 22.73
CA SER A 14 -12.77 -37.76 23.93
C SER A 14 -13.07 -36.27 23.75
N PHE A 15 -12.27 -35.55 22.95
CA PHE A 15 -12.47 -34.14 22.62
C PHE A 15 -13.78 -33.85 21.86
N LEU A 16 -14.23 -34.77 20.99
CA LEU A 16 -15.49 -34.59 20.24
C LEU A 16 -16.74 -34.85 21.09
N ARG A 17 -16.63 -35.67 22.15
CA ARG A 17 -17.74 -35.88 23.11
C ARG A 17 -18.05 -34.62 23.94
N ALA A 18 -17.05 -33.78 24.20
CA ALA A 18 -17.25 -32.51 24.89
C ALA A 18 -18.06 -31.50 24.06
N LEU A 19 -17.85 -31.49 22.74
CA LEU A 19 -18.57 -30.59 21.80
C LEU A 19 -20.06 -30.97 21.62
N LEU A 20 -20.40 -32.25 21.70
CA LEU A 20 -21.79 -32.72 21.59
C LEU A 20 -22.62 -32.47 22.86
N LYS A 21 -21.99 -32.35 24.04
CA LYS A 21 -22.69 -32.08 25.31
C LYS A 21 -23.01 -30.61 25.54
N THR A 22 -22.28 -29.69 24.92
CA THR A 22 -22.63 -28.27 24.95
C THR A 22 -23.72 -28.03 23.91
N GLY A 23 -24.99 -28.21 24.32
CA GLY A 23 -26.17 -27.88 23.52
C GLY A 23 -26.29 -26.37 23.27
N MET A 24 -25.33 -25.80 22.54
CA MET A 24 -25.35 -24.43 22.07
C MET A 24 -26.31 -24.35 20.90
N LYS A 25 -27.59 -24.12 21.19
CA LYS A 25 -28.58 -23.70 20.21
C LYS A 25 -28.05 -22.45 19.51
N ALA A 26 -27.93 -22.53 18.19
CA ALA A 26 -27.40 -21.49 17.33
C ALA A 26 -28.40 -20.34 17.14
N GLU A 27 -28.88 -19.71 18.21
CA GLU A 27 -29.72 -18.51 18.13
C GLU A 27 -29.29 -17.46 19.17
N ALA A 28 -28.05 -17.01 19.07
CA ALA A 28 -27.61 -15.78 19.71
C ALA A 28 -27.40 -14.70 18.65
N LYS A 29 -28.38 -13.79 18.62
CA LYS A 29 -28.46 -12.54 17.87
C LYS A 29 -27.10 -11.81 17.83
N VAL A 30 -26.41 -11.85 16.69
CA VAL A 30 -25.18 -11.08 16.46
C VAL A 30 -25.52 -9.57 16.54
N PRO A 31 -24.83 -8.78 17.39
CA PRO A 31 -25.08 -7.34 17.47
C PRO A 31 -24.68 -6.68 16.14
N LYS A 32 -25.64 -6.04 15.48
CA LYS A 32 -25.40 -5.27 14.25
C LYS A 32 -24.53 -4.05 14.58
N THR A 33 -23.29 -4.04 14.11
CA THR A 33 -22.42 -2.86 14.16
C THR A 33 -23.00 -1.75 13.27
N LYS A 34 -23.47 -0.67 13.90
CA LYS A 34 -23.86 0.55 13.18
C LYS A 34 -22.60 1.24 12.67
N ILE A 35 -22.31 1.08 11.39
CA ILE A 35 -21.26 1.85 10.70
C ILE A 35 -21.81 3.26 10.47
N SER A 36 -21.39 4.23 11.28
CA SER A 36 -21.67 5.63 11.00
C SER A 36 -20.89 6.05 9.76
N LYS A 37 -21.61 6.50 8.72
CA LYS A 37 -21.00 7.10 7.53
C LYS A 37 -20.47 8.48 7.90
N ILE A 38 -19.24 8.56 8.40
CA ILE A 38 -18.54 9.82 8.52
C ILE A 38 -18.20 10.26 7.08
N ARG A 39 -18.96 11.24 6.55
CA ARG A 39 -18.63 11.91 5.30
C ARG A 39 -17.34 12.71 5.53
N SER A 40 -16.26 12.35 4.84
CA SER A 40 -15.05 13.17 4.81
C SER A 40 -15.38 14.54 4.20
N GLY A 41 -15.09 15.61 4.95
CA GLY A 41 -15.26 16.98 4.50
C GLY A 41 -14.39 17.28 3.26
N SER A 42 -14.88 18.15 2.38
CA SER A 42 -14.22 18.49 1.13
C SER A 42 -12.89 19.23 1.35
N LEU A 43 -11.81 18.75 0.70
CA LEU A 43 -10.45 19.32 0.69
C LEU A 43 -10.32 20.78 0.19
N LYS A 44 -11.42 21.46 -0.16
CA LYS A 44 -11.39 22.84 -0.68
C LYS A 44 -11.21 23.93 0.39
N ALA A 45 -11.35 23.60 1.67
CA ALA A 45 -11.23 24.60 2.75
C ALA A 45 -9.77 24.98 3.12
N ALA A 46 -8.77 24.16 2.75
CA ALA A 46 -7.40 24.31 3.26
C ALA A 46 -6.46 25.22 2.43
N LYS A 47 -6.95 25.94 1.41
CA LYS A 47 -6.09 26.71 0.49
C LYS A 47 -6.03 28.22 0.73
N LYS A 48 -6.54 28.74 1.85
CA LYS A 48 -6.54 30.18 2.16
C LYS A 48 -5.93 30.53 3.52
N SER A 49 -4.77 29.99 3.86
CA SER A 49 -3.96 30.50 4.97
C SER A 49 -2.84 31.40 4.43
N ASP A 50 -3.12 32.70 4.42
CA ASP A 50 -2.24 33.81 4.78
C ASP A 50 -0.78 33.80 4.28
N ARG A 51 -0.52 34.57 3.22
CA ARG A 51 0.79 35.16 2.96
C ARG A 51 1.07 36.18 4.06
N SER A 52 1.95 35.85 4.99
CA SER A 52 2.29 36.65 6.17
C SER A 52 2.72 38.08 5.82
N GLU A 53 2.18 39.06 6.55
CA GLU A 53 2.45 40.50 6.45
C GLU A 53 3.90 40.90 6.81
N ALA A 54 4.69 39.97 7.33
CA ALA A 54 6.07 40.20 7.75
C ALA A 54 6.98 40.71 6.61
N GLY A 55 6.74 40.31 5.37
CA GLY A 55 7.54 40.75 4.22
C GLY A 55 7.39 42.23 3.86
N LYS A 56 6.29 42.89 4.25
CA LYS A 56 6.00 44.28 3.83
C LYS A 56 6.68 45.33 4.72
N LYS A 57 6.98 45.03 5.99
CA LYS A 57 7.63 45.99 6.90
C LYS A 57 9.11 46.19 6.58
N LEU A 58 9.80 45.17 6.11
CA LEU A 58 11.25 45.24 5.84
C LEU A 58 11.61 46.14 4.64
N ALA A 59 10.68 46.30 3.68
CA ALA A 59 10.91 47.13 2.50
C ALA A 59 10.86 48.65 2.79
N ARG A 60 10.16 49.08 3.86
CA ARG A 60 9.94 50.51 4.17
C ARG A 60 11.07 51.17 4.95
N THR A 61 11.88 50.43 5.67
CA THR A 61 13.05 50.99 6.38
C THR A 61 14.27 51.14 5.46
N LEU A 62 14.26 50.45 4.32
CA LEU A 62 15.31 50.47 3.29
C LEU A 62 15.15 51.60 2.25
N CYS A 63 14.40 52.67 2.50
CA CYS A 63 14.33 53.81 1.57
C CYS A 63 14.86 55.14 2.14
N LEU A 64 15.32 55.17 3.40
CA LEU A 64 15.70 56.43 4.08
C LEU A 64 17.20 56.60 4.38
N THR A 65 18.07 55.71 3.89
CA THR A 65 19.53 55.82 4.12
C THR A 65 20.28 56.07 2.81
N ARG A 66 21.17 57.06 2.83
CA ARG A 66 21.98 57.49 1.68
C ARG A 66 22.83 56.32 1.13
N PRO A 67 22.99 56.19 -0.21
CA PRO A 67 23.61 55.02 -0.85
C PRO A 67 25.04 54.74 -0.38
N LYS A 68 25.87 55.77 -0.17
CA LYS A 68 27.27 55.62 0.28
C LYS A 68 27.42 54.99 1.68
N ILE A 69 26.41 55.12 2.54
CA ILE A 69 26.44 54.53 3.90
C ILE A 69 26.01 53.05 3.86
N ARG A 70 25.19 52.65 2.88
CA ARG A 70 24.76 51.26 2.70
C ARG A 70 25.90 50.36 2.26
N GLU A 71 26.72 50.84 1.35
CA GLU A 71 27.86 50.06 0.83
C GLU A 71 28.85 49.75 1.95
N ALA A 72 29.23 50.74 2.76
CA ALA A 72 30.13 50.55 3.89
C ALA A 72 29.56 49.61 4.97
N THR A 73 28.27 49.77 5.32
CA THR A 73 27.61 48.92 6.33
C THR A 73 27.46 47.48 5.85
N THR A 74 27.21 47.28 4.54
CA THR A 74 27.09 45.95 3.94
C THR A 74 28.44 45.23 3.92
N ILE A 75 29.53 45.94 3.62
CA ILE A 75 30.89 45.38 3.64
C ILE A 75 31.31 44.98 5.05
N ILE A 76 31.02 45.79 6.07
CA ILE A 76 31.37 45.49 7.49
C ILE A 76 30.62 44.25 8.02
N ILE A 77 29.40 43.97 7.55
CA ILE A 77 28.62 42.80 7.99
C ILE A 77 29.11 41.51 7.30
N ILE A 78 29.58 41.59 6.05
CA ILE A 78 29.97 40.41 5.27
C ILE A 78 31.30 39.81 5.76
N ILE A 79 32.26 40.65 6.17
CA ILE A 79 33.59 40.21 6.59
C ILE A 79 33.57 39.24 7.80
N PRO A 80 32.89 39.54 8.94
CA PRO A 80 32.84 38.62 10.08
C PRO A 80 31.92 37.40 9.86
N ALA A 81 31.08 37.42 8.80
CA ALA A 81 30.24 36.28 8.44
C ALA A 81 31.00 35.22 7.63
N ALA A 82 32.02 35.62 6.86
CA ALA A 82 32.88 34.71 6.10
C ALA A 82 33.82 33.92 7.03
N GLU A 83 34.42 34.58 8.03
CA GLU A 83 35.37 33.94 8.96
C GLU A 83 34.70 32.89 9.89
N LYS A 84 33.38 32.98 10.13
CA LYS A 84 32.63 31.97 10.92
C LYS A 84 32.22 30.72 10.13
N MET A 85 32.30 30.73 8.80
CA MET A 85 31.88 29.60 7.96
C MET A 85 32.97 28.53 7.80
N GLU A 86 34.24 28.87 7.99
CA GLU A 86 35.35 27.93 7.82
C GLU A 86 35.48 26.95 9.00
N VAL A 87 35.15 27.37 10.23
CA VAL A 87 35.17 26.50 11.42
C VAL A 87 33.97 25.53 11.47
N TRP A 88 32.86 25.86 10.80
CA TRP A 88 31.66 25.02 10.72
C TRP A 88 31.73 23.91 9.66
N GLY A 89 32.70 23.95 8.74
CA GLY A 89 32.87 22.93 7.70
C GLY A 89 33.47 21.63 8.24
N GLU A 90 34.53 21.74 9.04
CA GLU A 90 35.28 20.58 9.53
C GLU A 90 34.57 19.81 10.65
N THR A 91 33.82 20.51 11.51
CA THR A 91 33.00 19.89 12.57
C THR A 91 31.77 19.17 12.01
N LYS A 92 31.21 19.64 10.89
CA LYS A 92 30.03 19.05 10.26
C LYS A 92 30.35 17.75 9.49
N MET A 93 31.53 17.66 8.88
CA MET A 93 31.98 16.43 8.21
C MET A 93 32.25 15.29 9.20
N ARG A 94 32.91 15.57 10.34
CA ARG A 94 33.13 14.56 11.39
C ARG A 94 31.83 14.06 12.04
N LEU A 95 30.80 14.91 12.11
CA LEU A 95 29.50 14.53 12.65
C LEU A 95 28.72 13.61 11.69
N ILE A 96 28.88 13.80 10.38
CA ILE A 96 28.30 12.91 9.37
C ILE A 96 28.97 11.53 9.40
N ASP A 97 30.30 11.48 9.53
CA ASP A 97 31.03 10.21 9.64
C ASP A 97 30.71 9.46 10.94
N PHE A 98 30.50 10.17 12.06
CA PHE A 98 30.04 9.57 13.32
C PHE A 98 28.61 9.03 13.22
N MET A 99 27.73 9.70 12.46
CA MET A 99 26.36 9.21 12.23
C MET A 99 26.28 8.05 11.24
N LEU A 100 27.21 7.93 10.30
CA LEU A 100 27.27 6.84 9.32
C LEU A 100 27.97 5.57 9.84
N THR A 101 28.76 5.67 10.91
CA THR A 101 29.44 4.53 11.54
C THR A 101 28.61 3.86 12.64
N PHE A 102 27.53 4.49 13.09
CA PHE A 102 26.47 3.79 13.81
C PHE A 102 25.59 3.06 12.78
N ASP A 103 25.90 1.80 12.51
CA ASP A 103 25.06 0.89 11.73
C ASP A 103 23.69 0.65 12.42
N TYR A 104 22.76 1.60 12.37
CA TYR A 104 21.39 1.44 12.90
C TYR A 104 20.62 0.29 12.20
N THR A 105 21.15 -0.22 11.09
CA THR A 105 20.66 -1.41 10.37
C THR A 105 20.92 -2.71 11.14
N ARG A 106 21.87 -2.71 12.10
CA ARG A 106 22.26 -3.91 12.86
C ARG A 106 21.36 -4.16 14.08
N THR A 107 20.67 -3.14 14.60
CA THR A 107 19.92 -3.20 15.87
C THR A 107 18.40 -3.26 15.74
N MET A 108 17.81 -2.99 14.57
CA MET A 108 16.37 -3.20 14.37
C MET A 108 16.10 -4.51 13.61
N PRO A 109 15.99 -5.66 14.30
CA PRO A 109 15.76 -6.93 13.63
C PRO A 109 14.41 -6.92 12.92
N VAL A 110 14.38 -7.43 11.69
CA VAL A 110 13.11 -7.64 10.99
C VAL A 110 12.21 -8.50 11.87
N THR A 111 11.08 -7.92 12.27
CA THR A 111 10.14 -8.57 13.18
C THR A 111 9.68 -9.90 12.61
N LYS A 112 9.34 -10.86 13.49
CA LYS A 112 8.87 -12.19 13.07
C LYS A 112 7.66 -12.09 12.12
N THR A 113 6.79 -11.10 12.36
CA THR A 113 5.63 -10.77 11.52
C THR A 113 6.06 -10.27 10.14
N ALA A 114 7.04 -9.37 10.05
CA ALA A 114 7.57 -8.89 8.78
C ALA A 114 8.25 -10.04 7.98
N LYS A 115 9.05 -10.90 8.63
CA LYS A 115 9.63 -12.09 7.97
C LYS A 115 8.56 -13.06 7.46
N ARG A 116 7.45 -13.24 8.21
CA ARG A 116 6.32 -14.09 7.80
C ARG A 116 5.55 -13.47 6.63
N ALA A 117 5.29 -12.17 6.67
CA ALA A 117 4.63 -11.42 5.60
C ALA A 117 5.45 -11.49 4.30
N LEU A 118 6.78 -11.32 4.39
CA LEU A 118 7.69 -11.43 3.24
C LEU A 118 7.59 -12.81 2.57
N ARG A 119 7.68 -13.89 3.37
CA ARG A 119 7.57 -15.26 2.85
C ARG A 119 6.21 -15.53 2.20
N ALA A 120 5.13 -15.09 2.85
CA ALA A 120 3.78 -15.24 2.31
C ALA A 120 3.59 -14.44 1.01
N SER A 121 4.10 -13.20 0.96
CA SER A 121 4.06 -12.35 -0.22
C SER A 121 4.80 -12.99 -1.40
N ARG A 122 6.04 -13.47 -1.19
CA ARG A 122 6.83 -14.17 -2.22
C ARG A 122 6.09 -15.38 -2.79
N LYS A 123 5.52 -16.22 -1.92
CA LYS A 123 4.75 -17.40 -2.36
C LYS A 123 3.52 -17.02 -3.18
N LYS A 124 2.75 -16.04 -2.72
CA LYS A 124 1.56 -15.55 -3.42
C LYS A 124 1.93 -14.90 -4.76
N ALA A 125 3.01 -14.13 -4.80
CA ALA A 125 3.48 -13.47 -6.01
C ALA A 125 3.83 -14.48 -7.11
N SER A 126 4.59 -15.53 -6.78
CA SER A 126 4.94 -16.60 -7.73
C SER A 126 3.70 -17.24 -8.38
N VAL A 127 2.72 -17.63 -7.55
CA VAL A 127 1.46 -18.25 -8.05
C VAL A 127 0.62 -17.26 -8.85
N ASN A 128 0.49 -16.02 -8.38
CA ASN A 128 -0.28 -14.99 -9.07
C ASN A 128 0.33 -14.63 -10.43
N ASN A 129 1.66 -14.54 -10.51
CA ASN A 129 2.36 -14.25 -11.76
C ASN A 129 2.10 -15.34 -12.81
N LEU A 130 2.12 -16.62 -12.41
CA LEU A 130 1.79 -17.73 -13.31
C LEU A 130 0.35 -17.64 -13.83
N ILE A 131 -0.62 -17.34 -12.96
CA ILE A 131 -2.03 -17.18 -13.35
C ILE A 131 -2.19 -16.01 -14.32
N LEU A 132 -1.54 -14.87 -14.02
CA LEU A 132 -1.62 -13.66 -14.85
C LEU A 132 -0.96 -13.86 -16.21
N ALA A 133 0.22 -14.49 -16.26
CA ALA A 133 0.92 -14.78 -17.51
C ALA A 133 0.09 -15.70 -18.42
N ASN A 134 -0.50 -16.77 -17.87
CA ASN A 134 -1.35 -17.68 -18.63
C ASN A 134 -2.62 -16.98 -19.17
N LEU A 135 -3.23 -16.13 -18.33
CA LEU A 135 -4.38 -15.32 -18.75
C LEU A 135 -4.00 -14.35 -19.87
N GLU A 136 -2.87 -13.66 -19.73
CA GLU A 136 -2.38 -12.71 -20.72
C GLU A 136 -2.10 -13.37 -22.07
N ILE A 137 -1.41 -14.51 -22.07
CA ILE A 137 -1.15 -15.29 -23.28
C ILE A 137 -2.47 -15.68 -23.96
N ALA A 138 -3.43 -16.21 -23.21
CA ALA A 138 -4.72 -16.62 -23.76
C ALA A 138 -5.52 -15.44 -24.33
N VAL A 139 -5.54 -14.29 -23.64
CA VAL A 139 -6.20 -13.08 -24.14
C VAL A 139 -5.50 -12.55 -25.39
N ARG A 140 -4.16 -12.58 -25.44
CA ARG A 140 -3.39 -12.17 -26.61
C ARG A 140 -3.68 -13.07 -27.81
N LEU A 141 -3.75 -14.39 -27.61
CA LEU A 141 -4.11 -15.34 -28.66
C LEU A 141 -5.54 -15.13 -29.15
N ALA A 142 -6.52 -14.98 -28.24
CA ALA A 142 -7.90 -14.73 -28.63
C ALA A 142 -8.08 -13.44 -29.44
N LYS A 143 -7.30 -12.39 -29.14
CA LYS A 143 -7.30 -11.14 -29.91
C LYS A 143 -6.63 -11.27 -31.29
N LYS A 144 -5.58 -12.09 -31.40
CA LYS A 144 -4.86 -12.29 -32.67
C LYS A 144 -5.61 -13.25 -33.60
N THR A 145 -6.06 -14.37 -33.06
CA THR A 145 -6.79 -15.42 -33.76
C THR A 145 -8.12 -15.64 -33.05
N ALA A 146 -9.15 -14.97 -33.55
CA ALA A 146 -10.52 -14.95 -33.01
C ALA A 146 -11.27 -16.27 -33.24
N THR A 147 -10.64 -17.40 -32.89
CA THR A 147 -11.28 -18.71 -32.94
C THR A 147 -12.09 -18.96 -31.67
N LEU A 148 -13.22 -19.68 -31.81
CA LEU A 148 -14.07 -20.06 -30.67
C LEU A 148 -13.28 -20.73 -29.54
N LYS A 149 -12.34 -21.63 -29.89
CA LYS A 149 -11.51 -22.36 -28.93
C LYS A 149 -10.65 -21.41 -28.07
N ASN A 150 -10.03 -20.41 -28.70
CA ASN A 150 -9.17 -19.46 -28.00
C ASN A 150 -9.97 -18.53 -27.08
N ILE A 151 -11.14 -18.08 -27.54
CA ILE A 151 -12.04 -17.21 -26.76
C ILE A 151 -12.56 -17.95 -25.53
N LEU A 152 -13.07 -19.18 -25.70
CA LEU A 152 -13.56 -20.00 -24.58
C LEU A 152 -12.45 -20.28 -23.55
N LYS A 153 -11.24 -20.57 -24.02
CA LYS A 153 -10.08 -20.76 -23.14
C LYS A 153 -9.76 -19.50 -22.33
N ALA A 154 -9.74 -18.33 -22.98
CA ALA A 154 -9.47 -17.06 -22.30
C ALA A 154 -10.56 -16.71 -21.27
N VAL A 155 -11.83 -16.93 -21.60
CA VAL A 155 -12.97 -16.72 -20.67
C VAL A 155 -12.86 -17.62 -19.44
N SER A 156 -12.58 -18.93 -19.64
CA SER A 156 -12.41 -19.88 -18.54
C SER A 156 -11.25 -19.49 -17.60
N LEU A 157 -10.11 -19.05 -18.16
CA LEU A 157 -8.97 -18.60 -17.37
C LEU A 157 -9.27 -17.29 -16.61
N ALA A 158 -10.02 -16.37 -17.21
CA ALA A 158 -10.44 -15.14 -16.54
C ALA A 158 -11.31 -15.44 -15.30
N ASP A 159 -12.26 -16.36 -15.42
CA ASP A 159 -13.13 -16.76 -14.30
C ASP A 159 -12.36 -17.51 -13.21
N LYS A 160 -11.44 -18.40 -13.59
CA LYS A 160 -10.55 -19.07 -12.62
C LYS A 160 -9.66 -18.07 -11.88
N ALA A 161 -9.10 -17.09 -12.58
CA ALA A 161 -8.28 -16.04 -11.96
C ALA A 161 -9.10 -15.16 -11.00
N ALA A 162 -10.37 -14.90 -11.31
CA ALA A 162 -11.28 -14.20 -10.42
C ALA A 162 -11.62 -15.01 -9.16
N LYS A 163 -11.90 -16.32 -9.32
CA LYS A 163 -12.19 -17.24 -8.21
C LYS A 163 -11.00 -17.39 -7.25
N LYS A 164 -9.78 -17.28 -7.77
CA LYS A 164 -8.53 -17.29 -6.98
C LYS A 164 -8.11 -15.92 -6.46
N HIS A 165 -8.93 -14.88 -6.68
CA HIS A 165 -8.66 -13.50 -6.28
C HIS A 165 -7.36 -12.90 -6.84
N ALA A 166 -6.79 -13.49 -7.90
CA ALA A 166 -5.66 -12.91 -8.63
C ALA A 166 -6.11 -11.71 -9.49
N VAL A 167 -7.36 -11.74 -9.96
CA VAL A 167 -8.00 -10.66 -10.72
C VAL A 167 -9.33 -10.30 -10.04
N HIS A 168 -9.63 -9.01 -9.93
CA HIS A 168 -10.92 -8.58 -9.38
C HIS A 168 -12.09 -8.98 -10.31
N LYS A 169 -13.25 -9.34 -9.74
CA LYS A 169 -14.45 -9.77 -10.49
C LYS A 169 -14.84 -8.81 -11.62
N ASN A 170 -14.79 -7.50 -11.38
CA ASN A 170 -15.11 -6.49 -12.39
C ASN A 170 -14.08 -6.46 -13.52
N LYS A 171 -12.80 -6.71 -13.22
CA LYS A 171 -11.74 -6.79 -14.24
C LYS A 171 -11.93 -8.03 -15.11
N ALA A 172 -12.29 -9.17 -14.52
CA ALA A 172 -12.66 -10.36 -15.29
C ALA A 172 -13.91 -10.13 -16.16
N ALA A 173 -14.95 -9.47 -15.63
CA ALA A 173 -16.13 -9.10 -16.42
C ALA A 173 -15.80 -8.19 -17.61
N ARG A 174 -14.92 -7.18 -17.41
CA ARG A 174 -14.43 -6.32 -18.49
C ARG A 174 -13.66 -7.10 -19.55
N ILE A 175 -12.84 -8.07 -19.17
CA ILE A 175 -12.12 -8.93 -20.12
C ILE A 175 -13.12 -9.76 -20.93
N LYS A 176 -14.14 -10.34 -20.29
CA LYS A 176 -15.18 -11.12 -20.98
C LYS A 176 -15.99 -10.26 -21.96
N SER A 177 -16.41 -9.06 -21.55
CA SER A 177 -17.07 -8.09 -22.43
C SER A 177 -16.16 -7.74 -23.62
N ALA A 178 -14.89 -7.42 -23.40
CA ALA A 178 -13.97 -7.11 -24.50
C ALA A 178 -13.81 -8.26 -25.50
N LEU A 179 -13.80 -9.52 -25.04
CA LEU A 179 -13.71 -10.69 -25.92
C LEU A 179 -15.03 -10.96 -26.66
N SER A 180 -16.19 -10.67 -26.07
CA SER A 180 -17.48 -10.86 -26.73
C SER A 180 -17.72 -9.92 -27.91
N HIS A 181 -17.02 -8.78 -27.95
CA HIS A 181 -17.10 -7.82 -29.07
C HIS A 181 -16.24 -8.24 -30.27
N LEU A 182 -15.37 -9.26 -30.14
CA LEU A 182 -14.63 -9.80 -31.26
C LEU A 182 -15.59 -10.60 -32.15
N ARG A 183 -15.73 -10.18 -33.41
CA ARG A 183 -16.48 -10.93 -34.41
C ARG A 183 -15.70 -12.21 -34.74
N ILE A 184 -16.41 -13.33 -34.71
CA ILE A 184 -15.94 -14.69 -35.02
C ILE A 184 -16.44 -15.04 -36.41
#